data_AF-A0A3B9EG08-F1
#
_entry.id   AF-A0A3B9EG08-F1
#
_cell.length_a   1.000
_cell.length_b   1.000
_cell.length_c   1.000
_cell.angle_alpha   90.00
_cell.angle_beta   90.00
_cell.angle_gamma   90.00
#
_symmetry.space_group_name_H-M   'P 1'
#
loop_
_entity.id
_entity.type
_entity.pdbx_description
1 polymer ?
#
loop_
_entity_poly.entity_id
_entity_poly.type
_entity_poly.pdbx_seq_one_letter_code
_entity_poly.pdbx_strand_id
1 'polypeptide(L)'
;MGIGQRRAALVALLDLLAAAEYDFVSPTPATHRRVASRRERARAANLRDIFGWGRPFDPNDLDPTLLATMSSGGLLVDEGASLRSAVRVSALDGRLHLHSARSDAPDAVFLGPDSYRFVRFLTSALCGTQPRSILDVGAGAGAGALALA
;
A
#
# COMPACT_ATOMS: atom_id res chain seq x y z
N MET A 1 18.88 11.05 -1.33
CA MET A 1 18.70 9.59 -1.48
C MET A 1 18.58 9.26 -2.96
N GLY A 2 19.24 8.20 -3.44
CA GLY A 2 19.15 7.80 -4.86
C GLY A 2 17.86 7.05 -5.18
N ILE A 3 17.33 7.23 -6.40
CA ILE A 3 16.10 6.56 -6.88
C ILE A 3 16.21 5.02 -6.76
N GLY A 4 17.39 4.46 -7.04
CA GLY A 4 17.63 3.01 -6.92
C GLY A 4 17.49 2.47 -5.49
N GLN A 5 17.96 3.22 -4.49
CA GLN A 5 17.87 2.83 -3.08
C GLN A 5 16.42 2.83 -2.59
N ARG A 6 15.67 3.88 -2.93
CA ARG A 6 14.23 3.95 -2.62
C ARG A 6 13.45 2.80 -3.25
N ARG A 7 13.74 2.49 -4.52
CA ARG A 7 13.09 1.38 -5.22
C ARG A 7 13.40 0.03 -4.56
N ALA A 8 14.65 -0.23 -4.20
CA ALA A 8 15.04 -1.47 -3.52
C ALA A 8 14.32 -1.62 -2.17
N ALA A 9 14.23 -0.54 -1.39
CA ALA A 9 13.51 -0.54 -0.12
C ALA A 9 11.99 -0.78 -0.27
N LEU A 10 11.36 -0.23 -1.32
CA LEU A 10 9.96 -0.48 -1.63
C LEU A 10 9.69 -1.96 -1.96
N VAL A 11 10.58 -2.58 -2.75
CA VAL A 11 10.48 -4.03 -3.06
C VAL A 11 10.69 -4.86 -1.79
N ALA A 12 11.75 -4.60 -1.03
CA ALA A 12 12.02 -5.32 0.21
C ALA A 12 10.88 -5.17 1.24
N LEU A 13 10.23 -4.00 1.31
CA LEU A 13 9.04 -3.81 2.14
C LEU A 13 7.90 -4.75 1.70
N LEU A 14 7.65 -4.88 0.40
CA LEU A 14 6.63 -5.81 -0.10
C LEU A 14 6.96 -7.26 0.25
N ASP A 15 8.22 -7.66 0.10
CA ASP A 15 8.66 -9.03 0.41
C ASP A 15 8.50 -9.36 1.91
N LEU A 16 8.88 -8.42 2.79
CA LEU A 16 8.72 -8.57 4.24
C LEU A 16 7.24 -8.66 4.65
N LEU A 17 6.37 -7.85 4.02
CA LEU A 17 4.94 -7.91 4.29
C LEU A 17 4.32 -9.20 3.74
N ALA A 18 4.76 -9.69 2.58
CA ALA A 18 4.31 -10.96 2.04
C ALA A 18 4.72 -12.13 2.95
N ALA A 19 5.95 -12.12 3.47
CA ALA A 19 6.43 -13.12 4.44
C ALA A 19 5.66 -13.10 5.76
N ALA A 20 5.10 -11.94 6.13
CA ALA A 20 4.22 -11.78 7.29
C ALA A 20 2.73 -12.07 6.98
N GLU A 21 2.43 -12.69 5.83
CA GLU A 21 1.07 -13.02 5.37
C GLU A 21 0.13 -11.81 5.38
N TYR A 22 0.66 -10.63 5.06
CA TYR A 22 -0.11 -9.39 5.01
C TYR A 22 -1.17 -9.43 3.91
N ASP A 23 -2.41 -9.08 4.25
CA ASP A 23 -3.60 -9.29 3.41
C ASP A 23 -4.61 -8.13 3.47
N PHE A 24 -4.18 -6.95 3.92
CA PHE A 24 -5.09 -5.82 4.10
C PHE A 24 -5.71 -5.34 2.78
N VAL A 25 -7.04 -5.25 2.69
CA VAL A 25 -7.74 -4.68 1.53
C VAL A 25 -8.19 -3.26 1.85
N SER A 26 -7.77 -2.28 1.04
CA SER A 26 -8.16 -0.88 1.23
C SER A 26 -9.68 -0.68 1.09
N PRO A 27 -10.38 -0.21 2.14
CA PRO A 27 -11.82 0.03 2.08
C PRO A 27 -12.13 1.39 1.45
N THR A 28 -13.41 1.77 1.44
CA THR A 28 -13.82 3.09 0.97
C THR A 28 -13.19 4.22 1.80
N PRO A 29 -12.99 5.43 1.22
CA PRO A 29 -12.57 6.61 1.97
C PRO A 29 -13.49 6.95 3.15
N ALA A 30 -14.80 6.66 3.05
CA ALA A 30 -15.75 6.85 4.15
C ALA A 30 -15.48 5.89 5.31
N THR A 31 -15.23 4.61 5.02
CA THR A 31 -14.83 3.63 6.04
C THR A 31 -13.51 4.02 6.68
N HIS A 32 -12.53 4.43 5.87
CA HIS A 32 -11.23 4.88 6.38
C HIS A 32 -11.36 6.06 7.35
N ARG A 33 -12.16 7.09 6.99
CA ARG A 33 -12.44 8.22 7.89
C ARG A 33 -13.12 7.79 9.19
N ARG A 34 -14.10 6.89 9.11
CA ARG A 34 -14.81 6.39 10.30
C ARG A 34 -13.93 5.58 11.24
N VAL A 35 -13.01 4.77 10.69
CA VAL A 35 -12.05 4.01 11.52
C VAL A 35 -11.01 4.93 12.13
N ALA A 36 -10.48 5.88 11.35
CA ALA A 36 -9.54 6.88 11.85
C ALA A 36 -10.11 7.67 13.03
N SER A 37 -11.35 8.17 12.94
CA SER A 37 -11.96 8.93 14.04
C SER A 37 -12.21 8.09 15.31
N ARG A 38 -12.56 6.81 15.15
CA ARG A 38 -12.77 5.90 16.30
C ARG A 38 -11.48 5.52 17.01
N ARG A 39 -10.37 5.48 16.27
CA ARG A 39 -9.07 5.00 16.75
C ARG A 39 -8.04 6.11 16.84
N GLU A 40 -8.45 7.37 16.84
CA GLU A 40 -7.54 8.52 16.79
C GLU A 40 -6.45 8.48 17.88
N ARG A 41 -6.79 7.97 19.07
CA ARG A 41 -5.86 7.85 20.21
C ARG A 41 -5.31 6.45 20.47
N ALA A 42 -5.70 5.44 19.68
CA ALA A 42 -5.17 4.10 19.89
C ALA A 42 -3.73 4.02 19.34
N ARG A 43 -2.88 3.16 19.88
CA ARG A 43 -1.59 2.82 19.27
C ARG A 43 -1.82 1.95 18.03
N ALA A 44 -0.93 1.97 17.03
CA ALA A 44 -0.95 0.96 15.98
C ALA A 44 -0.61 -0.39 16.61
N ALA A 45 -1.48 -1.38 16.46
CA ALA A 45 -1.31 -2.68 17.14
C ALA A 45 -0.67 -3.75 16.26
N ASN A 46 -0.58 -3.51 14.95
CA ASN A 46 -0.09 -4.49 13.97
C ASN A 46 0.25 -3.83 12.63
N LEU A 47 0.78 -4.63 11.70
CA LEU A 47 1.13 -4.20 10.34
C LEU A 47 -0.06 -3.61 9.58
N ARG A 48 -1.29 -4.11 9.78
CA ARG A 48 -2.50 -3.57 9.13
C ARG A 48 -2.82 -2.15 9.61
N ASP A 49 -2.56 -1.83 10.87
CA ASP A 49 -2.69 -0.46 11.37
C ASP A 49 -1.67 0.49 10.73
N ILE A 50 -0.42 0.03 10.57
CA ILE A 50 0.68 0.84 10.02
C ILE A 50 0.52 1.03 8.50
N PHE A 51 0.52 -0.06 7.73
CA PHE A 51 0.56 -0.03 6.28
C PHE A 51 -0.82 0.00 5.64
N GLY A 52 -1.84 -0.49 6.35
CA GLY A 52 -3.21 -0.56 5.86
C GLY A 52 -3.97 0.71 6.20
N TRP A 53 -4.13 1.01 7.48
CA TRP A 53 -4.84 2.21 7.95
C TRP A 53 -3.96 3.48 7.97
N GLY A 54 -2.65 3.35 7.71
CA GLY A 54 -1.74 4.48 7.62
C GLY A 54 -1.52 5.18 8.96
N ARG A 55 -1.59 4.47 10.09
CA ARG A 55 -1.57 5.05 11.44
C ARG A 55 -0.13 5.31 11.92
N PRO A 56 0.08 6.28 12.83
CA PRO A 56 1.38 6.44 13.49
C PRO A 56 1.69 5.23 14.36
N PHE A 57 2.97 4.94 14.52
CA PHE A 57 3.48 3.87 15.36
C PHE A 57 4.73 4.33 16.12
N ASP A 58 4.98 3.69 17.26
CA ASP A 58 6.24 3.85 17.98
C ASP A 58 7.30 3.01 17.26
N PRO A 59 8.48 3.58 16.91
CA PRO A 59 9.54 2.82 16.26
C PRO A 59 9.89 1.51 16.98
N ASN A 60 9.73 1.43 18.30
CA ASN A 60 10.04 0.25 19.09
C ASN A 60 9.02 -0.90 18.92
N ASP A 61 7.86 -0.65 18.32
CA ASP A 61 6.86 -1.71 18.05
C ASP A 61 7.01 -2.37 16.69
N LEU A 62 7.78 -1.75 15.79
CA LEU A 62 7.98 -2.30 14.46
C LEU A 62 9.19 -3.22 14.47
N ASP A 63 9.09 -4.34 13.75
CA ASP A 63 10.23 -5.21 13.54
C ASP A 63 11.46 -4.41 13.05
N PRO A 64 12.64 -4.58 13.66
CA PRO A 64 13.82 -3.77 13.32
C PRO A 64 14.24 -3.87 11.86
N THR A 65 14.02 -5.02 11.21
CA THR A 65 14.33 -5.22 9.79
C THR A 65 13.39 -4.40 8.92
N LEU A 66 12.08 -4.40 9.22
CA LEU A 66 11.09 -3.53 8.59
C LEU A 66 11.42 -2.05 8.79
N LEU A 67 11.74 -1.63 10.02
CA LEU A 67 12.07 -0.24 10.34
C LEU A 67 13.34 0.23 9.59
N ALA A 68 14.40 -0.59 9.58
CA ALA A 68 15.63 -0.29 8.85
C ALA A 68 15.39 -0.19 7.33
N THR A 69 14.57 -1.09 6.78
CA THR A 69 14.17 -1.09 5.37
C THR A 69 13.47 0.22 5.02
N MET A 70 12.45 0.60 5.81
CA MET A 70 11.72 1.85 5.60
C MET A 70 12.60 3.08 5.74
N SER A 71 13.50 3.11 6.72
CA SER A 71 14.42 4.22 6.95
C SER A 71 15.40 4.38 5.77
N SER A 72 16.01 3.29 5.32
CA SER A 72 16.94 3.29 4.17
C SER A 72 16.29 3.78 2.87
N GLY A 73 14.97 3.58 2.72
CA GLY A 73 14.18 4.00 1.58
C GLY A 73 13.54 5.39 1.71
N GLY A 74 13.76 6.10 2.82
CA GLY A 74 13.08 7.37 3.10
C GLY A 74 11.56 7.23 3.09
N LEU A 75 11.04 6.13 3.63
CA LEU A 75 9.61 5.78 3.67
C LEU A 75 8.95 6.16 5.00
N LEU A 76 9.69 6.83 5.89
CA LEU A 76 9.22 7.25 7.21
C LEU A 76 9.00 8.77 7.23
N VAL A 77 7.88 9.18 7.81
CA VAL A 77 7.56 10.56 8.14
C VAL A 77 7.65 10.70 9.66
N ASP A 78 8.41 11.68 10.12
CA ASP A 78 8.56 11.99 11.54
C ASP A 78 7.34 12.80 12.04
N GLU A 79 6.70 12.31 13.10
CA GLU A 79 5.59 12.99 13.81
C GLU A 79 5.95 13.28 15.28
N GLY A 80 7.24 13.51 15.56
CA GLY A 80 7.78 13.80 16.88
C GLY A 80 8.08 12.53 17.67
N ALA A 81 7.16 12.12 18.54
CA ALA A 81 7.34 10.92 19.38
C ALA A 81 6.99 9.61 18.65
N SER A 82 6.53 9.69 17.41
CA SER A 82 6.08 8.55 16.61
C SER A 82 6.46 8.72 15.16
N LEU A 83 6.43 7.62 14.41
CA LEU A 83 6.67 7.60 12.97
C LEU A 83 5.39 7.24 12.23
N ARG A 84 5.29 7.69 10.97
CA ARG A 84 4.26 7.27 10.03
C ARG A 84 4.89 6.75 8.74
N SER A 85 4.29 5.73 8.14
CA SER A 85 4.66 5.30 6.79
C SER A 85 4.22 6.32 5.74
N ALA A 86 5.14 6.71 4.85
CA ALA A 86 4.86 7.54 3.67
C ALA A 86 4.08 6.78 2.57
N VAL A 87 4.04 5.45 2.67
CA VAL A 87 3.34 4.56 1.75
C VAL A 87 2.33 3.68 2.48
N ARG A 88 1.32 3.23 1.77
CA ARG A 88 0.36 2.22 2.22
C ARG A 88 0.46 0.99 1.32
N VAL A 89 0.08 -0.16 1.87
CA VAL A 89 0.09 -1.43 1.15
C VAL A 89 -1.29 -2.06 1.23
N SER A 90 -1.79 -2.49 0.07
CA SER A 90 -3.05 -3.21 -0.05
C SER A 90 -2.87 -4.50 -0.82
N ALA A 91 -3.53 -5.56 -0.37
CA ALA A 91 -3.68 -6.80 -1.10
C ALA A 91 -4.85 -6.69 -2.09
N LEU A 92 -4.64 -7.22 -3.28
CA LEU A 92 -5.66 -7.40 -4.32
C LEU A 92 -5.40 -8.74 -5.00
N ASP A 93 -6.36 -9.66 -4.88
CA ASP A 93 -6.29 -11.02 -5.42
C ASP A 93 -4.96 -11.73 -5.10
N GLY A 94 -4.54 -11.64 -3.83
CA GLY A 94 -3.30 -12.27 -3.34
C GLY A 94 -2.01 -11.51 -3.67
N ARG A 95 -2.07 -10.43 -4.47
CA ARG A 95 -0.90 -9.59 -4.80
C ARG A 95 -0.87 -8.30 -3.98
N LEU A 96 0.28 -7.99 -3.41
CA LEU A 96 0.50 -6.72 -2.69
C LEU A 96 0.81 -5.57 -3.65
N HIS A 97 0.20 -4.42 -3.36
CA HIS A 97 0.34 -3.19 -4.13
C HIS A 97 0.70 -2.04 -3.20
N LEU A 98 1.77 -1.33 -3.54
CA LEU A 98 2.16 -0.08 -2.90
C LEU A 98 1.35 1.07 -3.48
N HIS A 99 0.93 1.98 -2.62
CA HIS A 99 0.33 3.25 -3.02
C HIS A 99 0.65 4.33 -1.99
N SER A 100 0.39 5.59 -2.31
CA SER A 100 0.71 6.71 -1.44
C SER A 100 -0.07 6.62 -0.12
N ALA A 101 0.56 7.14 0.94
CA ALA A 101 -0.21 7.58 2.10
C ALA A 101 -1.27 8.61 1.68
N ARG A 102 -2.33 8.72 2.48
CA ARG A 102 -3.41 9.68 2.23
C ARG A 102 -2.81 11.10 2.19
N SER A 103 -2.85 11.72 1.02
CA SER A 103 -2.33 13.06 0.75
C SER A 103 -3.17 13.70 -0.36
N ASP A 104 -3.08 15.01 -0.49
CA ASP A 104 -3.60 15.84 -1.59
C ASP A 104 -2.52 16.14 -2.64
N ALA A 105 -1.33 15.55 -2.52
CA ALA A 105 -0.24 15.72 -3.47
C ALA A 105 -0.67 15.30 -4.89
N PRO A 106 -0.28 16.06 -5.93
CA PRO A 106 -0.72 15.82 -7.31
C PRO A 106 -0.17 14.51 -7.89
N ASP A 107 0.91 13.99 -7.32
CA ASP A 107 1.55 12.72 -7.67
C ASP A 107 1.12 11.56 -6.74
N ALA A 108 0.13 11.77 -5.87
CA ALA A 108 -0.37 10.73 -4.99
C ALA A 108 -1.07 9.61 -5.78
N VAL A 109 -0.61 8.38 -5.55
CA VAL A 109 -1.17 7.17 -6.13
C VAL A 109 -2.13 6.54 -5.13
N PHE A 110 -3.33 6.15 -5.57
CA PHE A 110 -4.33 5.53 -4.70
C PHE A 110 -4.73 4.14 -5.18
N LEU A 111 -5.07 3.29 -4.22
CA LEU A 111 -5.71 2.00 -4.44
C LEU A 111 -6.88 1.87 -3.47
N GLY A 112 -8.02 1.45 -3.98
CA GLY A 112 -9.21 1.26 -3.18
C GLY A 112 -10.30 0.51 -3.92
N PRO A 113 -11.57 0.71 -3.52
CA PRO A 113 -12.69 -0.06 -4.05
C PRO A 113 -12.88 -0.05 -5.55
N ASP A 114 -12.58 1.05 -6.20
CA ASP A 114 -12.73 1.14 -7.65
C ASP A 114 -11.62 0.38 -8.37
N SER A 115 -10.42 0.29 -7.79
CA SER A 115 -9.30 -0.51 -8.33
C SER A 115 -9.64 -2.00 -8.35
N TYR A 116 -10.14 -2.56 -7.25
CA TYR A 116 -10.47 -3.99 -7.22
C TYR A 116 -11.77 -4.31 -7.98
N ARG A 117 -12.70 -3.35 -8.11
CA ARG A 117 -13.86 -3.49 -9.02
C ARG A 117 -13.41 -3.50 -10.48
N PHE A 118 -12.46 -2.63 -10.83
CA PHE A 118 -11.87 -2.58 -12.17
C PHE A 118 -11.14 -3.88 -12.51
N VAL A 119 -10.32 -4.42 -11.61
CA VAL A 119 -9.66 -5.72 -11.81
C VAL A 119 -10.67 -6.87 -12.01
N ARG A 120 -11.73 -6.92 -11.21
CA ARG A 120 -12.82 -7.89 -11.41
C ARG A 120 -13.50 -7.74 -12.76
N PHE A 121 -13.73 -6.50 -13.20
CA PHE A 121 -14.28 -6.21 -14.52
C PHE A 121 -13.35 -6.70 -15.64
N LEU A 122 -12.05 -6.37 -15.58
CA LEU A 122 -11.06 -6.82 -16.56
C LEU A 122 -11.01 -8.34 -16.67
N THR A 123 -10.94 -9.02 -15.52
CA THR A 123 -10.91 -10.50 -15.45
C THR A 123 -12.15 -11.10 -16.11
N SER A 124 -13.33 -10.52 -15.86
CA SER A 124 -14.58 -10.98 -16.47
C SER A 124 -14.65 -10.67 -17.96
N ALA A 125 -14.23 -9.47 -18.38
CA ALA A 125 -14.33 -9.01 -19.77
C ALA A 125 -13.36 -9.75 -20.70
N LEU A 126 -12.22 -10.19 -20.16
CA LEU A 126 -11.20 -10.92 -20.90
C LEU A 126 -11.29 -12.44 -20.72
N CYS A 127 -12.30 -12.93 -20.00
CA CYS A 127 -12.50 -14.37 -19.81
C CYS A 127 -12.65 -15.07 -21.17
N GLY A 128 -11.80 -16.08 -21.43
CA GLY A 128 -11.76 -16.80 -22.70
C GLY A 128 -11.05 -16.04 -23.84
N THR A 129 -10.45 -14.89 -23.57
CA THR A 129 -9.63 -14.15 -24.54
C THR A 129 -8.16 -14.19 -24.15
N GLN A 130 -7.26 -14.11 -25.14
CA GLN A 130 -5.80 -14.04 -24.93
C GLN A 130 -5.24 -12.87 -25.73
N PRO A 131 -5.31 -11.64 -25.20
CA PRO A 131 -4.76 -10.48 -25.88
C PRO A 131 -3.24 -10.63 -26.03
N ARG A 132 -2.71 -10.30 -27.22
CA ARG A 132 -1.26 -10.33 -27.48
C ARG A 132 -0.51 -9.19 -26.79
N SER A 133 -1.18 -8.06 -26.58
CA SER A 133 -0.61 -6.86 -25.98
C SER A 133 -1.68 -6.07 -25.25
N ILE A 134 -1.37 -5.55 -24.07
CA ILE A 134 -2.22 -4.69 -23.27
C ILE A 134 -1.43 -3.41 -22.93
N LEU A 135 -2.11 -2.27 -22.96
CA LEU A 135 -1.59 -1.00 -22.48
C LEU A 135 -2.50 -0.47 -21.37
N ASP A 136 -1.95 -0.29 -20.17
CA ASP A 136 -2.66 0.27 -19.02
C ASP A 136 -2.37 1.78 -18.92
N VAL A 137 -3.31 2.60 -19.39
CA VAL A 137 -3.20 4.06 -19.40
C VAL A 137 -3.75 4.61 -18.08
N GLY A 138 -2.94 5.40 -17.38
CA GLY A 138 -3.31 5.89 -16.05
C GLY A 138 -3.25 4.80 -14.99
N ALA A 139 -2.26 3.90 -15.10
CA ALA A 139 -2.13 2.69 -14.30
C ALA A 139 -2.17 2.89 -12.78
N GLY A 140 -1.85 4.09 -12.27
CA GLY A 140 -1.87 4.39 -10.84
C GLY A 140 -1.01 3.40 -10.05
N ALA A 141 -1.64 2.64 -9.15
CA ALA A 141 -0.97 1.60 -8.38
C ALA A 141 -0.61 0.33 -9.18
N GLY A 142 -0.87 0.32 -10.49
CA GLY A 142 -0.58 -0.80 -11.40
C GLY A 142 -1.59 -1.94 -11.34
N ALA A 143 -2.73 -1.76 -10.66
CA ALA A 143 -3.68 -2.85 -10.40
C ALA A 143 -4.20 -3.53 -11.67
N GLY A 144 -4.46 -2.77 -12.74
CA GLY A 144 -4.96 -3.30 -14.01
C GLY A 144 -3.92 -4.16 -14.72
N ALA A 145 -2.76 -3.56 -15.03
CA ALA A 145 -1.66 -4.27 -15.69
C ALA A 145 -1.20 -5.51 -14.89
N LEU A 146 -1.03 -5.39 -13.57
CA LEU A 146 -0.55 -6.49 -12.72
C LEU A 146 -1.56 -7.62 -12.54
N ALA A 147 -2.85 -7.35 -12.71
CA ALA A 147 -3.88 -8.38 -12.69
C ALA A 147 -3.93 -9.21 -13.98
N LEU A 148 -3.42 -8.65 -15.09
CA LEU A 148 -3.40 -9.30 -16.40
C LEU A 148 -2.00 -9.82 -16.80
N ALA A 149 -1.01 -9.63 -15.94
CA ALA A 149 0.39 -10.01 -16.15
C ALA A 149 0.69 -11.46 -15.77
#